data_AF-A0A086J289-F1
#
_entry.id   AF-A0A086J289-F1
#
_cell.length_a   1.000
_cell.length_b   1.000
_cell.length_c   1.000
_cell.angle_alpha   90.00
_cell.angle_beta   90.00
_cell.angle_gamma   90.00
#
_symmetry.space_group_name_H-M   'P 1'
#
loop_
_entity.id
_entity.type
_entity.pdbx_description
1 polymer ?
#
loop_
_entity_poly.entity_id
_entity_poly.type
_entity_poly.pdbx_seq_one_letter_code
_entity_poly.pdbx_strand_id
1 'polypeptide(L)'
;MSESNISKRQNQLEAESNTASNQHEDRMHSESIGKTIELAQKALKALPLKKGSKMSKMKLGMMDMGIPRWPSLKPGLKMFTVYEELSSRSETEEKRIFTQFESHIARVGTSLEDWTNEHYEKAITVLHGLIDSEQLSPLVDPPRKGNGTWAEWVDRFVPYIIYGDYTWEEVETEFLRKFTEYPTGFLVIWRTHSQELNKSFKTLYRAAQRIDEFSKPGEDSQKKELRNKKDTSKMSCRKCGTIGHIARNCWKKNNNSSGNDNFGKYDSKKRKFDGFNNFKKKFHS
;
A
#
# COMPACT_ATOMS: atom_id res chain seq x y z
N MET A 1 60.79 10.53 61.39
CA MET A 1 59.54 10.57 60.59
C MET A 1 59.08 9.13 60.44
N SER A 2 57.94 8.79 61.05
CA SER A 2 57.46 7.42 61.20
C SER A 2 56.91 6.85 59.90
N GLU A 3 57.21 5.59 59.60
CA GLU A 3 56.73 4.81 58.44
C GLU A 3 55.20 4.88 58.26
N SER A 4 54.46 5.10 59.35
CA SER A 4 53.02 5.34 59.36
C SER A 4 52.57 6.53 58.51
N ASN A 5 53.36 7.60 58.41
CA ASN A 5 53.01 8.78 57.61
C ASN A 5 53.32 8.61 56.12
N ILE A 6 54.26 7.72 55.77
CA ILE A 6 54.61 7.41 54.38
C ILE A 6 53.54 6.50 53.77
N SER A 7 53.12 5.46 54.50
CA SER A 7 52.05 4.56 54.08
C SER A 7 50.70 5.27 53.90
N LYS A 8 50.34 6.21 54.79
CA LYS A 8 49.11 7.01 54.63
C LYS A 8 49.14 7.89 53.38
N ARG A 9 50.29 8.49 53.04
CA ARG A 9 50.44 9.30 51.82
C ARG A 9 50.35 8.46 50.54
N GLN A 10 50.91 7.24 50.54
CA GLN A 10 50.78 6.34 49.39
C GLN A 10 49.33 5.93 49.13
N ASN A 11 48.60 5.52 50.17
CA ASN A 11 47.19 5.14 50.01
C ASN A 11 46.31 6.31 49.54
N GLN A 12 46.64 7.55 49.94
CA GLN A 12 45.92 8.75 49.53
C GLN A 12 46.20 9.09 48.06
N LEU A 13 47.45 8.97 47.60
CA LEU A 13 47.82 9.17 46.20
C LEU A 13 47.21 8.11 45.27
N GLU A 14 47.13 6.85 45.69
CA GLU A 14 46.46 5.79 44.92
C GLU A 14 44.95 6.05 44.80
N ALA A 15 44.29 6.48 45.88
CA ALA A 15 42.87 6.83 45.86
C ALA A 15 42.59 8.03 44.94
N GLU A 16 43.44 9.06 44.95
CA GLU A 16 43.34 10.23 44.07
C GLU A 16 43.60 9.86 42.60
N SER A 17 44.60 9.02 42.32
CA SER A 17 44.89 8.51 40.98
C SER A 17 43.73 7.68 40.41
N ASN A 18 43.15 6.78 41.19
CA ASN A 18 42.01 5.96 40.77
C ASN A 18 40.77 6.82 40.51
N THR A 19 40.52 7.84 41.34
CA THR A 19 39.42 8.78 41.14
C THR A 19 39.61 9.60 39.88
N ALA A 20 40.82 10.08 39.61
CA ALA A 20 41.14 10.84 38.40
C ALA A 20 41.06 9.99 37.11
N SER A 21 41.49 8.72 37.17
CA SER A 21 41.37 7.77 36.05
C SER A 21 39.90 7.49 35.70
N ASN A 22 39.06 7.23 36.71
CA ASN A 22 37.63 6.99 36.51
C ASN A 22 36.92 8.22 35.92
N GLN A 23 37.22 9.43 36.42
CA GLN A 23 36.66 10.67 35.87
C GLN A 23 37.08 10.91 34.42
N HIS A 24 38.31 10.54 34.05
CA HIS A 24 38.79 10.67 32.68
C HIS A 24 38.11 9.66 31.74
N GLU A 25 37.94 8.41 32.16
CA GLU A 25 37.23 7.37 31.41
C GLU A 25 35.75 7.72 31.21
N ASP A 26 35.06 8.20 32.25
CA ASP A 26 33.66 8.65 32.17
C ASP A 26 33.50 9.80 31.18
N ARG A 27 34.44 10.75 31.19
CA ARG A 27 34.45 11.88 30.25
C ARG A 27 34.66 11.43 28.81
N MET A 28 35.65 10.57 28.57
CA MET A 28 35.91 9.96 27.25
C MET A 28 34.70 9.16 26.75
N HIS A 29 34.02 8.44 27.64
CA HIS A 29 32.82 7.68 27.32
C HIS A 29 31.66 8.59 26.94
N SER A 30 31.41 9.65 27.73
CA SER A 30 30.38 10.65 27.47
C SER A 30 30.59 11.40 26.15
N GLU A 31 31.81 11.87 25.89
CA GLU A 31 32.15 12.55 24.62
C GLU A 31 31.96 11.62 23.41
N SER A 32 32.28 10.33 23.56
CA SER A 32 32.05 9.36 22.49
C SER A 32 30.57 9.05 22.29
N ILE A 33 29.75 9.00 23.34
CA ILE A 33 28.29 8.83 23.21
C ILE A 33 27.69 10.05 22.51
N GLY A 34 28.11 11.27 22.87
CA GLY A 34 27.64 12.50 22.24
C GLY A 34 27.86 12.50 20.72
N LYS A 35 29.05 12.11 20.27
CA LYS A 35 29.37 11.96 18.83
C LYS A 35 28.50 10.91 18.14
N THR A 36 28.23 9.78 18.80
CA THR A 36 27.33 8.75 18.28
C THR A 36 25.91 9.28 18.10
N ILE A 37 25.38 10.04 19.08
CA ILE A 37 24.05 10.64 19.01
C ILE A 37 23.97 11.66 17.87
N GLU A 38 24.99 12.52 17.71
CA GLU A 38 25.02 13.51 16.64
C GLU A 38 24.98 12.85 15.24
N LEU A 39 25.79 11.81 15.03
CA LEU A 39 25.77 11.02 13.79
C LEU A 39 24.41 10.34 13.58
N ALA A 40 23.79 9.82 14.64
CA ALA A 40 22.48 9.20 14.58
C ALA A 40 21.40 10.22 14.20
N GLN A 41 21.36 11.39 14.83
CA GLN A 41 20.44 12.47 14.47
C GLN A 41 20.58 12.87 12.99
N LYS A 42 21.82 13.01 12.50
CA LYS A 42 22.07 13.32 11.08
C LYS A 42 21.56 12.23 10.14
N ALA A 43 21.72 10.95 10.51
CA ALA A 43 21.21 9.83 9.72
C ALA A 43 19.67 9.74 9.77
N LEU A 44 19.09 9.93 10.95
CA LEU A 44 17.64 9.93 11.16
C LEU A 44 16.96 11.07 10.39
N LYS A 45 17.58 12.26 10.32
CA LYS A 45 17.10 13.37 9.50
C LYS A 45 16.98 13.02 8.01
N ALA A 46 17.79 12.08 7.53
CA ALA A 46 17.73 11.56 6.17
C ALA A 46 16.76 10.37 5.99
N LEU A 47 15.98 10.00 7.01
CA LEU A 47 14.98 8.93 6.89
C LEU A 47 13.90 9.30 5.87
N PRO A 48 13.70 8.45 4.84
CA PRO A 48 12.77 8.73 3.75
C PRO A 48 11.35 8.28 4.11
N LEU A 49 10.71 8.93 5.09
CA LEU A 49 9.38 8.54 5.58
C LEU A 49 8.34 8.47 4.45
N LYS A 50 8.40 9.38 3.47
CA LYS A 50 7.51 9.37 2.30
C LYS A 50 7.71 8.19 1.34
N LYS A 51 8.86 7.51 1.40
CA LYS A 51 9.17 6.36 0.53
C LYS A 51 8.75 5.02 1.14
N GLY A 52 7.96 5.06 2.22
CA GLY A 52 7.42 3.88 2.88
C GLY A 52 8.40 3.21 3.85
N SER A 53 7.89 2.21 4.57
CA SER A 53 8.62 1.57 5.65
C SER A 53 9.79 0.72 5.15
N LYS A 54 9.74 0.16 3.93
CA LYS A 54 10.85 -0.61 3.34
C LYS A 54 12.14 0.21 3.28
N MET A 55 12.05 1.43 2.77
CA MET A 55 13.20 2.33 2.68
C MET A 55 13.66 2.83 4.05
N SER A 56 12.71 3.09 4.95
CA SER A 56 13.01 3.48 6.33
C SER A 56 13.71 2.36 7.11
N LYS A 57 13.24 1.11 7.01
CA LYS A 57 13.87 -0.10 7.57
C LYS A 57 15.29 -0.27 7.06
N MET A 58 15.50 -0.14 5.75
CA MET A 58 16.84 -0.24 5.16
C MET A 58 17.79 0.82 5.75
N LYS A 59 17.32 2.06 5.89
CA LYS A 59 18.13 3.16 6.45
C LYS A 59 18.41 2.99 7.94
N LEU A 60 17.42 2.58 8.74
CA LEU A 60 17.64 2.25 10.16
C LEU A 60 18.64 1.10 10.31
N GLY A 61 18.52 0.03 9.49
CA GLY A 61 19.49 -1.07 9.51
C GLY A 61 20.90 -0.64 9.06
N MET A 62 21.02 0.33 8.16
CA MET A 62 22.33 0.94 7.82
C MET A 62 22.94 1.70 8.99
N MET A 63 22.12 2.26 9.91
CA MET A 63 22.64 2.90 11.12
C MET A 63 23.29 1.89 12.07
N ASP A 64 22.71 0.70 12.20
CA ASP A 64 23.29 -0.39 13.00
C ASP A 64 24.67 -0.81 12.51
N MET A 65 24.93 -0.72 11.21
CA MET A 65 26.23 -1.05 10.62
C MET A 65 27.19 0.15 10.55
N GLY A 66 26.64 1.35 10.33
CA GLY A 66 27.42 2.52 9.93
C GLY A 66 27.73 3.51 11.05
N ILE A 67 27.01 3.45 12.17
CA ILE A 67 27.17 4.41 13.27
C ILE A 67 27.86 3.72 14.46
N PRO A 68 29.07 4.16 14.84
CA PRO A 68 29.81 3.58 15.95
C PRO A 68 28.97 3.56 17.23
N ARG A 69 28.94 2.41 17.91
CA ARG A 69 28.23 2.18 19.19
C ARG A 69 26.70 2.30 19.13
N TRP A 70 26.10 2.64 17.99
CA TRP A 70 24.64 2.70 17.87
C TRP A 70 23.97 1.38 18.28
N PRO A 71 24.38 0.18 17.80
CA PRO A 71 23.79 -1.08 18.23
C PRO A 71 23.82 -1.31 19.74
N SER A 72 24.89 -0.86 20.40
CA SER A 72 25.12 -1.02 21.84
C SER A 72 24.47 0.06 22.72
N LEU A 73 23.86 1.10 22.14
CA LEU A 73 23.16 2.11 22.93
C LEU A 73 21.97 1.50 23.66
N LYS A 74 21.68 2.02 24.86
CA LYS A 74 20.47 1.67 25.60
C LYS A 74 19.22 1.95 24.73
N PRO A 75 18.21 1.07 24.76
CA PRO A 75 17.01 1.22 23.92
C PRO A 75 16.28 2.55 24.15
N GLY A 76 16.21 2.99 25.41
CA GLY A 76 15.69 4.30 25.78
C GLY A 76 16.35 5.48 25.08
N LEU A 77 17.68 5.45 24.99
CA LEU A 77 18.44 6.50 24.34
C LEU A 77 18.24 6.47 22.82
N LYS A 78 18.24 5.29 22.20
CA LYS A 78 17.89 5.14 20.78
C LYS A 78 16.51 5.72 20.50
N MET A 79 15.54 5.38 21.36
CA MET A 79 14.17 5.83 21.20
C MET A 79 14.05 7.35 21.41
N PHE A 80 14.73 7.91 22.40
CA PHE A 80 14.80 9.35 22.60
C PHE A 80 15.32 10.07 21.34
N THR A 81 16.42 9.58 20.74
CA THR A 81 16.98 10.20 19.52
C THR A 81 16.03 10.12 18.33
N VAL A 82 15.35 8.99 18.13
CA VAL A 82 14.33 8.85 17.08
C VAL A 82 13.14 9.78 17.34
N TYR A 83 12.66 9.83 18.58
CA TYR A 83 11.55 10.69 18.98
C TYR A 83 11.84 12.17 18.76
N GLU A 84 13.01 12.63 19.23
CA GLU A 84 13.47 14.02 19.11
C GLU A 84 13.56 14.43 17.64
N GLU A 85 14.16 13.60 16.80
CA GLU A 85 14.24 13.89 15.36
C GLU A 85 12.86 13.93 14.71
N LEU A 86 12.00 12.94 14.94
CA LEU A 86 10.64 12.96 14.38
C LEU A 86 9.85 14.20 14.82
N SER A 87 10.04 14.66 16.05
CA SER A 87 9.41 15.88 16.58
C SER A 87 9.88 17.17 15.90
N SER A 88 11.09 17.15 15.30
CA SER A 88 11.70 18.31 14.64
C SER A 88 11.15 18.56 13.22
N ARG A 89 10.44 17.57 12.65
CA ARG A 89 9.94 17.60 11.28
C ARG A 89 8.74 18.54 11.11
N SER A 90 8.77 19.33 10.03
CA SER A 90 7.79 20.39 9.80
C SER A 90 6.66 20.02 8.83
N GLU A 91 6.87 19.01 7.99
CA GLU A 91 5.95 18.60 6.93
C GLU A 91 4.67 17.95 7.48
N THR A 92 3.54 18.16 6.79
CA THR A 92 2.21 17.82 7.29
C THR A 92 2.02 16.31 7.48
N GLU A 93 2.49 15.49 6.55
CA GLU A 93 2.45 14.02 6.63
C GLU A 93 3.33 13.51 7.78
N GLU A 94 4.55 14.02 7.87
CA GLU A 94 5.52 13.62 8.89
C GLU A 94 5.05 13.99 10.30
N LYS A 95 4.38 15.13 10.46
CA LYS A 95 3.72 15.51 11.70
C LYS A 95 2.61 14.54 12.09
N ARG A 96 1.79 14.06 11.15
CA ARG A 96 0.76 13.05 11.47
C ARG A 96 1.38 11.73 11.90
N ILE A 97 2.47 11.30 11.28
CA ILE A 97 3.25 10.14 11.72
C ILE A 97 3.73 10.37 13.15
N PHE A 98 4.38 11.51 13.42
CA PHE A 98 4.91 11.85 14.74
C PHE A 98 3.81 11.89 15.82
N THR A 99 2.69 12.59 15.62
CA THR A 99 1.61 12.68 16.62
C THR A 99 1.02 11.31 16.96
N GLN A 100 0.82 10.44 15.96
CA GLN A 100 0.36 9.08 16.20
C GLN A 100 1.41 8.23 16.93
N PHE A 101 2.68 8.43 16.58
CA PHE A 101 3.80 7.74 17.20
C PHE A 101 3.99 8.18 18.66
N GLU A 102 4.00 9.48 18.95
CA GLU A 102 4.01 10.06 20.30
C GLU A 102 2.86 9.50 21.15
N SER A 103 1.65 9.45 20.59
CA SER A 103 0.50 8.84 21.26
C SER A 103 0.73 7.36 21.58
N HIS A 104 1.46 6.62 20.74
CA HIS A 104 1.84 5.24 21.02
C HIS A 104 2.87 5.15 22.15
N ILE A 105 3.94 5.96 22.10
CA ILE A 105 4.98 6.00 23.15
C ILE A 105 4.35 6.33 24.51
N ALA A 106 3.46 7.31 24.58
CA ALA A 106 2.77 7.70 25.81
C ALA A 106 1.92 6.56 26.40
N ARG A 107 1.30 5.73 25.56
CA ARG A 107 0.49 4.57 25.99
C ARG A 107 1.31 3.42 26.55
N VAL A 108 2.60 3.33 26.24
CA VAL A 108 3.47 2.31 26.85
C VAL A 108 3.56 2.52 28.36
N GLY A 109 3.52 3.78 28.82
CA GLY A 109 3.48 4.11 30.26
C GLY A 109 4.79 3.87 31.01
N THR A 110 5.85 3.47 30.31
CA THR A 110 7.19 3.21 30.86
C THR A 110 8.11 4.38 30.54
N SER A 111 8.88 4.87 31.53
CA SER A 111 9.94 5.88 31.32
C SER A 111 10.95 5.37 30.28
N LEU A 112 11.40 6.23 29.35
CA LEU A 112 12.37 5.84 28.32
C LEU A 112 13.64 5.21 28.94
N GLU A 113 14.06 5.63 30.12
CA GLU A 113 15.23 5.08 30.82
C GLU A 113 15.12 3.58 31.11
N ASP A 114 13.90 3.10 31.31
CA ASP A 114 13.57 1.71 31.65
C ASP A 114 13.19 0.87 30.41
N TRP A 115 13.31 1.43 29.20
CA TRP A 115 12.93 0.72 27.98
C TRP A 115 13.88 -0.43 27.68
N THR A 116 13.28 -1.61 27.49
CA THR A 116 13.96 -2.82 27.02
C THR A 116 14.07 -2.82 25.48
N ASN A 117 14.88 -3.73 24.93
CA ASN A 117 14.95 -3.96 23.49
C ASN A 117 13.57 -4.31 22.90
N GLU A 118 12.74 -5.05 23.64
CA GLU A 118 11.40 -5.42 23.18
C GLU A 118 10.50 -4.18 23.00
N HIS A 119 10.56 -3.20 23.92
CA HIS A 119 9.82 -1.95 23.78
C HIS A 119 10.27 -1.18 22.54
N TYR A 120 11.59 -1.08 22.34
CA TYR A 120 12.17 -0.40 21.17
C TYR A 120 11.74 -1.07 19.86
N GLU A 121 11.90 -2.39 19.72
CA GLU A 121 11.52 -3.11 18.50
C GLU A 121 10.02 -3.01 18.18
N LYS A 122 9.16 -3.06 19.22
CA LYS A 122 7.71 -2.82 19.05
C LYS A 122 7.44 -1.39 18.60
N ALA A 123 8.07 -0.39 19.20
CA ALA A 123 7.90 0.99 18.80
C ALA A 123 8.35 1.23 17.34
N ILE A 124 9.51 0.70 16.95
CA ILE A 124 9.99 0.79 15.55
C ILE A 124 9.04 0.07 14.58
N THR A 125 8.46 -1.06 14.99
CA THR A 125 7.43 -1.76 14.19
C THR A 125 6.19 -0.89 14.01
N VAL A 126 5.72 -0.22 15.06
CA VAL A 126 4.59 0.70 15.00
C VAL A 126 4.91 1.92 14.13
N LEU A 127 6.10 2.52 14.28
CA LEU A 127 6.56 3.62 13.44
C LEU A 127 6.51 3.24 11.96
N HIS A 128 7.00 2.05 11.60
CA HIS A 128 6.92 1.54 10.23
C HIS A 128 5.47 1.39 9.74
N GLY A 129 4.56 0.88 10.59
CA GLY A 129 3.15 0.81 10.25
C GLY A 129 2.52 2.20 10.01
N LEU A 130 2.89 3.19 10.81
CA LEU A 130 2.45 4.58 10.65
C LEU A 130 3.00 5.21 9.37
N ILE A 131 4.29 5.01 9.09
CA ILE A 131 4.94 5.42 7.84
C ILE A 131 4.19 4.86 6.64
N ASP A 132 3.92 3.56 6.65
CA ASP A 132 3.17 2.94 5.56
C ASP A 132 1.78 3.56 5.48
N SER A 133 1.09 3.77 6.60
CA SER A 133 -0.27 4.33 6.67
C SER A 133 -0.41 5.74 6.06
N GLU A 134 0.63 6.56 6.18
CA GLU A 134 0.70 7.94 5.68
C GLU A 134 1.38 8.04 4.31
N GLN A 135 1.89 6.93 3.77
CA GLN A 135 2.48 6.91 2.45
C GLN A 135 1.43 7.30 1.41
N LEU A 136 1.65 8.46 0.77
CA LEU A 136 0.86 8.88 -0.38
C LEU A 136 1.05 7.87 -1.51
N SER A 137 0.06 7.82 -2.41
CA SER A 137 0.25 7.10 -3.66
C SER A 137 1.54 7.57 -4.33
N PRO A 138 2.46 6.64 -4.66
CA PRO A 138 3.69 7.00 -5.34
C PRO A 138 3.47 7.37 -6.81
N LEU A 139 2.29 7.06 -7.37
CA LEU A 139 1.96 7.34 -8.76
C LEU A 139 1.45 8.78 -8.89
N VAL A 140 2.17 9.60 -9.68
CA VAL A 140 1.82 11.00 -9.91
C VAL A 140 0.78 11.09 -11.03
N ASP A 141 -0.47 11.37 -10.67
CA ASP A 141 -1.64 11.47 -11.56
C ASP A 141 -1.81 10.27 -12.53
N PRO A 142 -2.02 9.05 -12.00
CA PRO A 142 -2.20 7.89 -12.84
C PRO A 142 -3.47 8.01 -13.70
N PRO A 143 -3.50 7.36 -14.89
CA PRO A 143 -4.66 7.37 -15.76
C PRO A 143 -5.94 7.04 -14.98
N ARG A 144 -6.95 7.91 -15.08
CA ARG A 144 -8.26 7.65 -14.48
C ARG A 144 -9.10 6.77 -15.40
N LYS A 145 -9.90 5.88 -14.83
CA LYS A 145 -10.82 5.03 -15.60
C LYS A 145 -11.75 5.88 -16.47
N GLY A 146 -12.40 6.88 -15.89
CA GLY A 146 -13.41 7.71 -16.56
C GLY A 146 -14.63 6.88 -16.99
N ASN A 147 -15.24 7.24 -18.12
CA ASN A 147 -16.39 6.53 -18.70
C ASN A 147 -16.01 5.33 -19.57
N GLY A 148 -14.71 5.07 -19.73
CA GLY A 148 -14.21 3.95 -20.51
C GLY A 148 -14.33 2.60 -19.81
N THR A 149 -13.94 1.56 -20.52
CA THR A 149 -13.79 0.20 -20.01
C THR A 149 -12.53 0.07 -19.15
N TRP A 150 -12.50 -0.93 -18.28
CA TRP A 150 -11.28 -1.27 -17.53
C TRP A 150 -10.16 -1.72 -18.47
N ALA A 151 -10.46 -2.39 -19.58
CA ALA A 151 -9.47 -2.79 -20.57
C ALA A 151 -8.76 -1.55 -21.18
N GLU A 152 -9.53 -0.54 -21.60
CA GLU A 152 -8.98 0.75 -22.08
C GLU A 152 -8.20 1.51 -21.00
N TRP A 153 -8.59 1.34 -19.73
CA TRP A 153 -7.80 1.86 -18.62
C TRP A 153 -6.45 1.14 -18.52
N VAL A 154 -6.41 -0.20 -18.57
CA VAL A 154 -5.14 -0.96 -18.55
C VAL A 154 -4.25 -0.59 -19.73
N ASP A 155 -4.81 -0.41 -20.92
CA ASP A 155 -4.06 0.01 -22.12
C ASP A 155 -3.35 1.36 -21.95
N ARG A 156 -3.90 2.25 -21.12
CA ARG A 156 -3.26 3.54 -20.75
C ARG A 156 -2.34 3.41 -19.55
N PHE A 157 -2.71 2.58 -18.57
CA PHE A 157 -1.97 2.38 -17.34
C PHE A 157 -0.63 1.69 -17.57
N VAL A 158 -0.57 0.65 -18.39
CA VAL A 158 0.67 -0.11 -18.63
C VAL A 158 1.79 0.76 -19.22
N PRO A 159 1.56 1.54 -20.30
CA PRO A 159 2.56 2.48 -20.78
C PRO A 159 2.96 3.52 -19.73
N TYR A 160 2.01 4.03 -18.95
CA TYR A 160 2.29 4.99 -17.88
C TYR A 160 3.24 4.41 -16.82
N ILE A 161 3.06 3.14 -16.42
CA ILE A 161 3.99 2.46 -15.52
C ILE A 161 5.37 2.29 -16.15
N ILE A 162 5.42 1.80 -17.39
CA ILE A 162 6.69 1.50 -18.08
C ILE A 162 7.49 2.77 -18.37
N TYR A 163 6.84 3.84 -18.83
CA TYR A 163 7.53 5.09 -19.20
C TYR A 163 7.75 6.03 -18.01
N GLY A 164 7.04 5.82 -16.90
CA GLY A 164 7.23 6.58 -15.66
C GLY A 164 8.29 5.99 -14.74
N ASP A 165 8.96 4.91 -15.15
CA ASP A 165 9.95 4.17 -14.34
C ASP A 165 9.42 3.72 -12.96
N TYR A 166 8.11 3.49 -12.86
CA TYR A 166 7.49 3.08 -11.60
C TYR A 166 7.84 1.62 -11.27
N THR A 167 8.28 1.42 -10.04
CA THR A 167 8.61 0.11 -9.51
C THR A 167 7.35 -0.72 -9.26
N TRP A 168 7.53 -2.03 -9.14
CA TRP A 168 6.42 -2.94 -8.85
C TRP A 168 5.75 -2.59 -7.51
N GLU A 169 6.54 -2.23 -6.49
CA GLU A 169 6.07 -1.89 -5.15
C GLU A 169 5.28 -0.59 -5.14
N GLU A 170 5.63 0.36 -5.99
CA GLU A 170 4.90 1.62 -6.12
C GLU A 170 3.49 1.38 -6.69
N VAL A 171 3.38 0.53 -7.71
CA VAL A 171 2.08 0.13 -8.26
C VAL A 171 1.24 -0.66 -7.25
N GLU A 172 1.87 -1.54 -6.47
CA GLU A 172 1.18 -2.27 -5.40
C GLU A 172 0.63 -1.30 -4.35
N THR A 173 1.46 -0.33 -3.95
CA THR A 173 1.09 0.69 -2.97
C THR A 173 -0.10 1.52 -3.46
N GLU A 174 -0.13 1.87 -4.76
CA GLU A 174 -1.28 2.56 -5.36
C GLU A 174 -2.56 1.73 -5.24
N PHE A 175 -2.51 0.45 -5.64
CA PHE A 175 -3.69 -0.43 -5.55
C PHE A 175 -4.16 -0.66 -4.12
N LEU A 176 -3.24 -0.74 -3.15
CA LEU A 176 -3.57 -0.87 -1.74
C LEU A 176 -4.24 0.40 -1.20
N ARG A 177 -3.72 1.58 -1.55
CA ARG A 177 -4.18 2.87 -1.03
C ARG A 177 -5.52 3.29 -1.61
N LYS A 178 -5.71 3.09 -2.91
CA LYS A 178 -6.94 3.46 -3.62
C LYS A 178 -7.78 2.23 -3.95
N PHE A 179 -7.89 1.29 -3.00
CA PHE A 179 -8.67 0.06 -3.18
C PHE A 179 -10.16 0.31 -3.46
N THR A 180 -10.68 1.52 -3.18
CA THR A 180 -12.03 1.96 -3.54
C THR A 180 -12.14 2.45 -4.98
N GLU A 181 -11.04 2.89 -5.60
CA GLU A 181 -11.01 3.35 -6.99
C GLU A 181 -10.76 2.20 -7.96
N TYR A 182 -10.03 1.15 -7.54
CA TYR A 182 -9.69 0.00 -8.37
C TYR A 182 -10.57 -1.22 -8.05
N PRO A 183 -10.77 -2.15 -9.01
CA PRO A 183 -11.41 -3.43 -8.73
C PRO A 183 -10.60 -4.23 -7.70
N THR A 184 -11.27 -4.81 -6.71
CA THR A 184 -10.65 -5.54 -5.59
C THR A 184 -9.70 -6.65 -6.06
N GLY A 185 -9.97 -7.27 -7.21
CA GLY A 185 -9.12 -8.32 -7.78
C GLY A 185 -7.76 -7.83 -8.31
N PHE A 186 -7.59 -6.54 -8.58
CA PHE A 186 -6.37 -6.01 -9.20
C PHE A 186 -5.15 -6.15 -8.29
N LEU A 187 -5.28 -5.79 -7.00
CA LEU A 187 -4.19 -5.95 -6.03
C LEU A 187 -3.77 -7.42 -5.89
N VAL A 188 -4.74 -8.34 -5.83
CA VAL A 188 -4.48 -9.78 -5.72
C VAL A 188 -3.72 -10.29 -6.95
N ILE A 189 -4.16 -9.90 -8.15
CA ILE A 189 -3.49 -10.25 -9.41
C ILE A 189 -2.07 -9.70 -9.45
N TRP A 190 -1.89 -8.45 -9.03
CA TRP A 190 -0.58 -7.79 -8.99
C TRP A 190 0.39 -8.57 -8.10
N ARG A 191 -0.03 -8.91 -6.87
CA ARG A 191 0.75 -9.70 -5.89
C ARG A 191 1.10 -11.11 -6.36
N THR A 192 0.17 -11.77 -7.06
CA THR A 192 0.34 -13.17 -7.49
C THR A 192 1.48 -13.35 -8.51
N HIS A 193 1.84 -12.29 -9.21
CA HIS A 193 2.84 -12.29 -10.27
C HIS A 193 3.99 -11.32 -9.98
N SER A 194 4.35 -11.15 -8.71
CA SER A 194 5.23 -10.10 -8.17
C SER A 194 6.67 -10.03 -8.72
N GLN A 195 7.05 -10.90 -9.66
CA GLN A 195 8.38 -10.92 -10.28
C GLN A 195 8.35 -10.95 -11.82
N GLU A 196 7.17 -10.94 -12.44
CA GLU A 196 7.01 -10.97 -13.90
C GLU A 196 6.05 -9.87 -14.35
N LEU A 197 6.53 -8.63 -14.46
CA LEU A 197 5.71 -7.45 -14.85
C LEU A 197 4.82 -7.73 -16.08
N ASN A 198 5.40 -8.35 -17.13
CA ASN A 198 4.65 -8.69 -18.34
C ASN A 198 3.48 -9.66 -18.08
N LYS A 199 3.66 -10.63 -17.17
CA LYS A 199 2.62 -11.57 -16.79
C LYS A 199 1.57 -10.92 -15.89
N SER A 200 1.99 -10.03 -14.99
CA SER A 200 1.10 -9.19 -14.19
C SER A 200 0.20 -8.34 -15.08
N PHE A 201 0.78 -7.60 -16.04
CA PHE A 201 0.01 -6.77 -16.98
C PHE A 201 -0.96 -7.57 -17.83
N LYS A 202 -0.52 -8.72 -18.38
CA LYS A 202 -1.39 -9.59 -19.18
C LYS A 202 -2.56 -10.14 -18.35
N THR A 203 -2.31 -10.49 -17.09
CA THR A 203 -3.35 -11.02 -16.19
C THR A 203 -4.30 -9.92 -15.73
N LEU A 204 -3.78 -8.73 -15.47
CA LEU A 204 -4.55 -7.53 -15.15
C LEU A 204 -5.49 -7.17 -16.32
N TYR A 205 -4.97 -7.16 -17.55
CA TYR A 205 -5.76 -6.91 -18.75
C TYR A 205 -6.91 -7.92 -18.93
N ARG A 206 -6.64 -9.21 -18.74
CA ARG A 206 -7.68 -10.26 -18.79
C ARG A 206 -8.74 -10.09 -17.70
N ALA A 207 -8.34 -9.65 -16.51
CA ALA A 207 -9.30 -9.39 -15.43
C ALA A 207 -10.16 -8.17 -15.74
N ALA A 208 -9.56 -7.11 -16.28
CA ALA A 208 -10.27 -5.94 -16.77
C ALA A 208 -11.33 -6.31 -17.82
N GLN A 209 -10.95 -7.08 -18.85
CA GLN A 209 -11.88 -7.58 -19.87
C GLN A 209 -13.06 -8.35 -19.27
N ARG A 210 -12.82 -9.24 -18.29
CA ARG A 210 -13.90 -9.97 -17.62
C ARG A 210 -14.86 -9.02 -16.90
N ILE A 211 -14.34 -8.02 -16.17
CA ILE A 211 -15.17 -7.03 -15.49
C ILE A 211 -16.03 -6.25 -16.51
N ASP A 212 -15.43 -5.88 -17.64
CA ASP A 212 -16.14 -5.16 -18.70
C ASP A 212 -17.24 -6.01 -19.35
N GLU A 213 -16.99 -7.31 -19.56
CA GLU A 213 -17.99 -8.26 -20.04
C GLU A 213 -19.19 -8.39 -19.10
N PHE A 214 -18.95 -8.46 -17.78
CA PHE A 214 -20.02 -8.48 -16.77
C PHE A 214 -20.76 -7.15 -16.66
N SER A 215 -20.11 -6.04 -17.01
CA SER A 215 -20.71 -4.70 -16.96
C SER A 215 -21.59 -4.40 -18.18
N LYS A 216 -21.49 -5.18 -19.27
CA LYS A 216 -22.38 -5.01 -20.43
C LYS A 216 -23.80 -5.38 -20.01
N PRO A 217 -24.79 -4.49 -20.20
CA PRO A 217 -26.18 -4.87 -19.99
C PRO A 217 -26.47 -6.08 -20.87
N GLY A 218 -26.87 -7.19 -20.26
CA GLY A 218 -27.08 -8.44 -20.98
C GLY A 218 -27.93 -8.21 -22.22
N GLU A 219 -27.58 -8.83 -23.35
CA GLU A 219 -28.36 -8.73 -24.59
C GLU A 219 -29.86 -9.00 -24.36
N ASP A 220 -30.18 -9.82 -23.36
CA ASP A 220 -31.56 -10.13 -22.97
C ASP A 220 -32.31 -8.93 -22.39
N SER A 221 -31.63 -8.03 -21.67
CA SER A 221 -32.22 -6.78 -21.18
C SER A 221 -32.51 -5.82 -22.32
N GLN A 222 -31.59 -5.69 -23.28
CA GLN A 222 -31.81 -4.87 -24.49
C GLN A 222 -32.89 -5.48 -25.41
N LYS A 223 -32.94 -6.81 -25.57
CA LYS A 223 -34.00 -7.52 -26.31
C LYS A 223 -35.36 -7.39 -25.60
N LYS A 224 -35.42 -7.37 -24.27
CA LYS A 224 -36.67 -7.12 -23.51
C LYS A 224 -37.18 -5.69 -23.73
N GLU A 225 -36.29 -4.71 -23.72
CA GLU A 225 -36.63 -3.31 -23.94
C GLU A 225 -37.10 -3.05 -25.39
N LEU A 226 -36.40 -3.62 -26.38
CA LEU A 226 -36.81 -3.58 -27.79
C LEU A 226 -38.11 -4.35 -28.06
N ARG A 227 -38.38 -5.46 -27.36
CA ARG A 227 -39.67 -6.18 -27.45
C ARG A 227 -40.82 -5.40 -26.81
N ASN A 228 -40.56 -4.63 -25.75
CA ASN A 228 -41.57 -3.78 -25.11
C ASN A 228 -41.85 -2.48 -25.90
N LYS A 229 -40.93 -2.05 -26.77
CA LYS A 229 -41.13 -0.93 -27.71
C LYS A 229 -41.82 -1.31 -29.02
N LYS A 230 -42.29 -2.56 -29.19
CA LYS A 230 -43.16 -2.90 -30.33
C LYS A 230 -44.54 -2.31 -30.05
N ASP A 231 -44.86 -1.21 -30.75
CA ASP A 231 -46.15 -0.51 -30.78
C ASP A 231 -47.35 -1.47 -30.65
N THR A 232 -47.87 -1.62 -29.44
CA THR A 232 -49.15 -2.30 -29.19
C THR A 232 -50.34 -1.39 -29.50
N SER A 233 -50.07 -0.13 -29.87
CA SER A 233 -51.03 0.92 -30.21
C SER A 233 -51.92 0.57 -31.42
N LYS A 234 -51.44 -0.25 -32.36
CA LYS A 234 -52.20 -0.69 -33.55
C LYS A 234 -52.60 -2.16 -33.54
N MET A 235 -52.20 -2.93 -32.53
CA MET A 235 -52.48 -4.37 -32.48
C MET A 235 -53.75 -4.63 -31.65
N SER A 236 -54.78 -5.20 -32.27
CA SER A 236 -55.97 -5.67 -31.55
C SER A 236 -55.70 -7.01 -30.87
N CYS A 237 -56.15 -7.14 -29.62
CA CYS A 237 -56.01 -8.36 -28.84
C CYS A 237 -56.85 -9.49 -29.45
N ARG A 238 -56.23 -10.59 -29.88
CA ARG A 238 -56.96 -11.75 -30.43
C ARG A 238 -57.94 -12.42 -29.44
N LYS A 239 -57.79 -12.19 -28.13
CA LYS A 239 -58.69 -12.75 -27.11
C LYS A 239 -59.98 -11.94 -26.95
N CYS A 240 -59.90 -10.61 -26.95
CA CYS A 240 -61.03 -9.73 -26.61
C CYS A 240 -61.37 -8.67 -27.66
N GLY A 241 -60.59 -8.56 -28.74
CA GLY A 241 -60.78 -7.62 -29.83
C GLY A 241 -60.31 -6.18 -29.58
N THR A 242 -59.97 -5.79 -28.34
CA THR A 242 -59.59 -4.40 -28.02
C THR A 242 -58.13 -4.10 -28.36
N ILE A 243 -57.86 -2.87 -28.81
CA ILE A 243 -56.52 -2.33 -29.11
C ILE A 243 -55.74 -1.96 -27.84
N GLY A 244 -54.41 -1.92 -27.91
CA GLY A 244 -53.54 -1.45 -26.82
C GLY A 244 -52.95 -2.54 -25.92
N HIS A 245 -53.22 -3.83 -26.18
CA HIS A 245 -52.53 -4.94 -25.52
C HIS A 245 -52.53 -6.23 -26.37
N ILE A 246 -51.59 -7.13 -26.10
CA ILE A 246 -51.53 -8.46 -26.74
C ILE A 246 -52.31 -9.51 -25.95
N ALA A 247 -52.75 -10.58 -26.61
CA ALA A 247 -53.53 -11.69 -26.01
C ALA A 247 -52.90 -12.32 -24.75
N ARG A 248 -51.57 -12.25 -24.59
CA ARG A 248 -50.86 -12.75 -23.41
C ARG A 248 -51.11 -11.88 -22.17
N ASN A 249 -51.33 -10.58 -22.36
CA ASN A 249 -51.58 -9.60 -21.31
C ASN A 249 -53.07 -9.21 -21.22
N CYS A 250 -53.97 -10.01 -21.82
CA CYS A 250 -55.39 -9.76 -21.75
C CYS A 250 -55.94 -10.14 -20.36
N TRP A 251 -56.44 -9.15 -19.64
CA TRP A 251 -57.09 -9.31 -18.33
C TRP A 251 -58.44 -10.01 -18.39
N LYS A 252 -59.08 -10.11 -19.58
CA LYS A 252 -60.27 -10.95 -19.77
C LYS A 252 -59.86 -12.43 -19.82
N LYS A 253 -60.35 -13.24 -18.88
CA LYS A 253 -60.21 -14.71 -18.92
C LYS A 253 -60.92 -15.24 -20.17
N ASN A 254 -60.17 -15.80 -21.12
CA ASN A 254 -60.75 -16.60 -22.20
C ASN A 254 -60.75 -18.08 -21.82
N ASN A 255 -61.92 -18.71 -21.97
CA ASN A 255 -62.25 -20.09 -21.62
C ASN A 255 -61.70 -21.18 -22.56
N ASN A 256 -60.73 -20.90 -23.44
CA ASN A 256 -60.26 -21.91 -24.41
C ASN A 256 -58.75 -22.18 -24.30
N SER A 257 -58.45 -23.39 -23.81
CA SER A 257 -57.15 -24.06 -23.75
C SER A 257 -56.62 -24.47 -25.13
N SER A 258 -55.31 -24.79 -25.16
CA SER A 258 -54.46 -25.35 -26.24
C SER A 258 -53.45 -24.31 -26.76
N GLY A 259 -52.14 -24.50 -26.76
CA GLY A 259 -51.27 -25.63 -26.48
C GLY A 259 -49.92 -25.37 -27.18
N ASN A 260 -48.88 -26.06 -26.73
CA ASN A 260 -47.66 -26.44 -27.43
C ASN A 260 -46.37 -25.58 -27.28
N ASP A 261 -45.34 -26.30 -26.82
CA ASP A 261 -43.98 -25.92 -26.52
C ASP A 261 -43.08 -25.92 -27.77
N ASN A 262 -41.97 -25.16 -27.73
CA ASN A 262 -40.78 -25.47 -28.54
C ASN A 262 -39.53 -24.74 -28.01
N PHE A 263 -38.65 -25.50 -27.35
CA PHE A 263 -37.33 -25.07 -26.87
C PHE A 263 -36.29 -25.28 -27.97
N GLY A 264 -35.71 -24.19 -28.49
CA GLY A 264 -34.68 -24.20 -29.54
C GLY A 264 -33.25 -24.20 -28.97
N LYS A 265 -32.42 -25.08 -29.53
CA LYS A 265 -31.00 -25.35 -29.23
C LYS A 265 -30.09 -24.11 -29.32
N TYR A 266 -29.17 -24.00 -28.37
CA TYR A 266 -28.08 -23.00 -28.34
C TYR A 266 -26.80 -23.60 -28.98
N ASP A 267 -26.20 -22.87 -29.92
CA ASP A 267 -25.02 -23.29 -30.68
C ASP A 267 -23.79 -22.48 -30.25
N SER A 268 -22.67 -23.17 -29.98
CA SER A 268 -21.49 -22.63 -29.28
C SER A 268 -20.35 -22.37 -30.27
N LYS A 269 -20.23 -21.14 -30.80
CA LYS A 269 -19.08 -20.76 -31.65
C LYS A 269 -17.98 -20.03 -30.87
N LYS A 270 -16.89 -20.78 -30.62
CA LYS A 270 -15.55 -20.28 -30.25
C LYS A 270 -15.08 -19.23 -31.27
N ARG A 271 -14.79 -17.99 -30.82
CA ARG A 271 -14.00 -17.02 -31.59
C ARG A 271 -12.53 -17.11 -31.19
N LYS A 272 -11.65 -17.30 -32.19
CA LYS A 272 -10.19 -17.32 -32.06
C LYS A 272 -9.65 -15.89 -31.87
N PHE A 273 -8.52 -15.82 -31.17
CA PHE A 273 -7.87 -14.64 -30.61
C PHE A 273 -6.71 -14.20 -31.52
N ASP A 274 -6.86 -13.11 -32.27
CA ASP A 274 -5.84 -12.61 -33.20
C ASP A 274 -5.20 -11.25 -32.78
N GLY A 275 -5.51 -10.75 -31.58
CA GLY A 275 -5.17 -9.37 -31.18
C GLY A 275 -3.72 -9.11 -30.71
N PHE A 276 -2.89 -10.12 -30.44
CA PHE A 276 -1.61 -9.91 -29.73
C PHE A 276 -0.38 -9.80 -30.64
N ASN A 277 -0.49 -10.10 -31.94
CA ASN A 277 0.67 -10.16 -32.84
C ASN A 277 1.06 -8.81 -33.47
N ASN A 278 0.27 -7.75 -33.30
CA ASN A 278 0.56 -6.44 -33.91
C ASN A 278 1.49 -5.55 -33.07
N PHE A 279 1.81 -5.90 -31.83
CA PHE A 279 2.72 -5.09 -30.99
C PHE A 279 4.21 -5.38 -31.27
N LYS A 280 4.56 -6.60 -31.70
CA LYS A 280 5.97 -6.97 -32.01
C LYS A 280 6.50 -6.44 -33.34
N LYS A 281 5.64 -6.08 -34.30
CA LYS A 281 6.08 -5.66 -35.65
C LYS A 281 6.59 -4.22 -35.73
N LYS A 282 6.44 -3.41 -34.68
CA LYS A 282 6.83 -1.99 -34.68
C LYS A 282 8.21 -1.69 -34.08
N PHE A 283 8.96 -2.72 -33.67
CA PHE A 283 10.25 -2.55 -32.97
C PHE A 283 11.45 -3.26 -33.65
N HIS A 284 11.26 -3.73 -34.90
CA HIS A 284 12.34 -4.29 -35.73
C HIS A 284 12.33 -3.71 -37.17
N SER A 285 11.91 -2.46 -37.32
CA SER A 285 12.13 -1.67 -38.54
C SER A 285 12.75 -0.34 -38.18
#